data_AF-A0A931KHX3-F1
#
_entry.id   AF-A0A931KHX3-F1
#
_cell.length_a   1.000
_cell.length_b   1.000
_cell.length_c   1.000
_cell.angle_alpha   90.00
_cell.angle_beta   90.00
_cell.angle_gamma   90.00
#
_symmetry.space_group_name_H-M   'P 1'
#
loop_
_entity.id
_entity.type
_entity.pdbx_description
1 polymer ?
#
loop_
_entity_poly.entity_id
_entity_poly.type
_entity_poly.pdbx_seq_one_letter_code
_entity_poly.pdbx_strand_id
1 'polypeptide(L)' 'MLIEVMDINDYDIQALVDSELDDVQESHVRAEIRHSPASKERYEQLCAQKLLLQRWWKFQQPRQADDKIM' A
#
# COMPACT_ATOMS: atom_id res chain seq x y z
N MET A 1 27.43 5.81 -11.98
CA MET A 1 26.47 6.02 -10.87
C MET A 1 26.27 4.66 -10.25
N LEU A 2 26.84 4.41 -9.07
CA LEU A 2 26.67 3.14 -8.36
C LEU A 2 25.28 3.19 -7.72
N ILE A 3 24.37 2.35 -8.21
CA ILE A 3 23.10 2.12 -7.54
C ILE A 3 23.45 1.19 -6.39
N GLU A 4 23.54 1.73 -5.17
CA GLU A 4 23.57 0.88 -3.98
C GLU A 4 22.26 0.10 -3.98
N VAL A 5 22.35 -1.22 -4.13
CA VAL A 5 21.21 -2.12 -4.00
C VAL A 5 20.90 -2.16 -2.50
N MET A 6 20.07 -1.22 -2.04
CA MET A 6 19.46 -1.32 -0.73
C MET A 6 18.37 -2.38 -0.84
N ASP A 7 18.55 -3.51 -0.15
CA ASP A 7 17.48 -4.50 -0.01
C ASP A 7 16.23 -3.80 0.53
N ILE A 8 15.10 -3.92 -0.19
CA ILE A 8 13.82 -3.38 0.29
C ILE A 8 13.32 -4.21 1.46
N ASN A 9 12.72 -3.55 2.44
CA ASN A 9 12.11 -4.19 3.60
C ASN A 9 10.57 -4.09 3.54
N ASP A 10 9.90 -4.65 4.55
CA ASP A 10 8.44 -4.69 4.59
C ASP A 10 7.80 -3.30 4.65
N TYR A 11 8.44 -2.33 5.29
CA TYR A 11 7.95 -0.94 5.38
C TYR A 11 7.96 -0.26 4.01
N ASP A 12 8.94 -0.55 3.17
CA ASP A 12 9.01 0.00 1.81
C ASP A 12 7.83 -0.49 0.96
N ILE A 13 7.46 -1.78 1.10
CA ILE A 13 6.30 -2.36 0.41
C ILE A 13 5.00 -1.78 0.97
N GLN A 14 4.89 -1.57 2.28
CA GLN A 14 3.74 -0.92 2.91
C GLN A 14 3.58 0.53 2.42
N ALA A 15 4.66 1.31 2.41
CA ALA A 15 4.67 2.69 1.92
C ALA A 15 4.27 2.76 0.44
N LEU A 16 4.70 1.81 -0.39
CA LEU A 16 4.23 1.69 -1.78
C LEU A 16 2.71 1.47 -1.85
N VAL A 17 2.17 0.54 -1.04
CA VAL A 17 0.73 0.27 -0.98
C VAL A 17 -0.05 1.49 -0.51
N ASP A 18 0.54 2.29 0.38
CA ASP A 18 -0.02 3.53 0.91
C ASP A 18 0.20 4.78 0.06
N SER A 19 0.97 4.66 -1.02
CA SER A 19 1.32 5.80 -1.90
C SER A 19 2.08 6.90 -1.17
N GLU A 20 2.95 6.50 -0.24
CA GLU A 20 3.77 7.37 0.63
C GLU A 20 5.23 7.47 0.15
N LEU A 21 5.54 6.89 -1.01
CA LEU A 21 6.88 6.93 -1.61
C LEU A 21 6.99 8.05 -2.64
N ASP A 22 8.19 8.61 -2.80
CA ASP A 22 8.51 9.44 -3.97
C ASP A 22 8.74 8.59 -5.23
N ASP A 23 8.82 9.25 -6.40
CA ASP A 23 8.96 8.57 -7.70
C ASP A 23 10.19 7.65 -7.78
N VAL A 24 11.30 8.03 -7.12
CA VAL A 24 12.56 7.28 -7.14
C VAL A 24 12.44 6.04 -6.27
N GLN A 25 11.92 6.22 -5.06
CA GLN A 25 11.66 5.13 -4.12
C GLN A 25 10.64 4.14 -4.68
N GLU A 26 9.53 4.62 -5.23
CA GLU A 26 8.50 3.80 -5.86
C GLU A 26 9.10 2.97 -7.01
N SER A 27 9.89 3.59 -7.89
CA SER A 27 10.53 2.88 -9.01
C SER A 27 11.43 1.74 -8.52
N HIS A 28 12.20 1.99 -7.46
CA HIS A 28 13.09 1.00 -6.86
C HIS A 28 12.31 -0.16 -6.23
N VAL A 29 11.32 0.12 -5.38
CA VAL A 29 10.50 -0.91 -4.73
C VAL A 29 9.73 -1.74 -5.75
N ARG A 30 9.22 -1.12 -6.82
CA ARG A 30 8.57 -1.85 -7.93
C ARG A 30 9.53 -2.72 -8.71
N ALA A 31 10.79 -2.31 -8.88
CA ALA A 31 11.80 -3.14 -9.51
C ALA A 31 12.03 -4.42 -8.69
N GLU A 32 12.23 -4.29 -7.38
CA GLU A 32 12.45 -5.44 -6.50
C GLU A 32 11.25 -6.38 -6.41
N ILE A 33 10.02 -5.84 -6.33
CA ILE A 33 8.80 -6.64 -6.38
C ILE A 33 8.71 -7.48 -7.67
N ARG A 34 9.22 -6.98 -8.80
CA ARG A 34 9.23 -7.76 -10.06
C ARG A 34 10.24 -8.92 -10.03
N HIS A 35 11.33 -8.77 -9.30
CA HIS A 35 12.42 -9.75 -9.27
C HIS A 35 12.33 -10.75 -8.11
N SER A 36 11.63 -10.40 -7.03
CA SER A 36 11.45 -11.25 -5.84
C SER A 36 10.02 -11.80 -5.75
N PRO A 37 9.82 -13.13 -5.93
CA PRO A 37 8.51 -13.76 -5.73
C PRO A 37 7.94 -13.54 -4.33
N ALA A 38 8.79 -13.53 -3.30
CA ALA A 38 8.37 -13.29 -1.92
C ALA A 38 7.87 -11.86 -1.71
N SER A 39 8.58 -10.86 -2.26
CA SER A 39 8.16 -9.45 -2.18
C SER A 39 6.88 -9.21 -2.97
N LYS A 40 6.71 -9.90 -4.12
CA LYS A 40 5.47 -9.88 -4.88
C LYS A 40 4.29 -10.44 -4.09
N GLU A 41 4.45 -11.62 -3.50
CA GLU A 41 3.40 -12.22 -2.66
C GLU A 41 3.03 -11.29 -1.50
N ARG A 42 4.03 -10.69 -0.84
CA ARG A 42 3.80 -9.76 0.26
C ARG A 42 3.04 -8.51 -0.18
N TYR A 43 3.40 -7.92 -1.32
CA TYR A 43 2.68 -6.79 -1.91
C TYR A 43 1.20 -7.14 -2.19
N GLU A 44 0.94 -8.30 -2.81
CA GLU A 44 -0.42 -8.76 -3.10
C GLU A 44 -1.26 -8.95 -1.81
N GLN A 45 -0.65 -9.51 -0.77
CA GLN A 45 -1.29 -9.64 0.55
C GLN A 45 -1.66 -8.28 1.15
N LEU A 46 -0.75 -7.31 1.12
CA LEU A 46 -0.99 -5.95 1.64
C LEU A 46 -2.07 -5.21 0.84
N CYS A 47 -2.08 -5.33 -0.48
CA CYS A 47 -3.16 -4.80 -1.32
C CYS A 47 -4.52 -5.40 -0.94
N ALA A 48 -4.59 -6.73 -0.74
CA ALA A 48 -5.82 -7.41 -0.33
C ALA A 48 -6.30 -6.93 1.06
N GLN A 49 -5.38 -6.78 2.02
CA GLN A 49 -5.70 -6.26 3.36
C GLN A 49 -6.23 -4.83 3.29
N LYS A 50 -5.57 -3.94 2.54
CA LYS A 50 -6.03 -2.55 2.34
C LYS A 50 -7.41 -2.51 1.70
N LEU A 51 -7.68 -3.35 0.71
CA LEU A 51 -9.00 -3.43 0.08
C LEU A 51 -10.08 -3.88 1.07
N LEU A 52 -9.79 -4.86 1.93
CA LEU A 52 -10.71 -5.32 2.97
C LEU A 52 -10.98 -4.21 3.98
N LEU A 53 -9.96 -3.48 4.42
CA LEU A 53 -10.12 -2.34 5.32
C LEU A 53 -10.95 -1.22 4.69
N GLN A 54 -10.70 -0.87 3.43
CA GLN A 54 -11.50 0.11 2.70
C GLN A 54 -12.96 -0.30 2.57
N ARG A 55 -13.23 -1.59 2.29
CA ARG A 55 -14.60 -2.13 2.23
C ARG A 55 -15.27 -2.07 3.59
N TRP A 56 -14.59 -2.55 4.63
CA TRP A 56 -15.09 -2.50 6.00
C TRP A 56 -15.43 -1.06 6.41
N TRP A 57 -14.54 -0.10 6.16
CA TRP A 57 -14.79 1.30 6.46
C TRP A 57 -16.03 1.84 5.75
N LYS A 58 -16.22 1.52 4.47
CA LYS A 58 -17.44 1.88 3.71
C LYS A 58 -18.71 1.29 4.31
N PHE A 59 -18.66 0.07 4.86
CA PHE A 59 -19.81 -0.56 5.51
C PHE A 59 -20.06 -0.04 6.93
N GLN A 60 -19.03 0.45 7.61
CA GLN A 60 -19.13 1.01 8.95
C GLN A 60 -19.55 2.48 8.96
N GLN A 61 -19.47 3.20 7.84
CA GLN A 61 -20.12 4.50 7.73
C GLN A 61 -21.62 4.27 7.97
N PRO A 62 -22.18 4.71 9.11
CA PRO A 62 -23.63 4.81 9.22
C PRO A 62 -24.07 5.64 8.02
N ARG A 63 -25.27 5.38 7.47
CA ARG A 63 -25.95 6.40 6.67
C ARG A 63 -25.67 7.73 7.38
N GLN A 64 -25.03 8.67 6.70
CA GLN A 64 -25.21 10.08 7.02
C GLN A 64 -26.68 10.40 6.71
N ALA A 65 -27.59 9.79 7.46
CA ALA A 65 -28.98 10.17 7.56
C ALA A 65 -29.01 11.11 8.75
N ASP A 66 -29.27 12.37 8.42
CA ASP A 66 -30.14 13.21 9.23
C ASP A 66 -29.65 13.53 10.65
N ASP A 67 -28.60 14.34 10.74
CA ASP A 67 -28.39 15.24 11.89
C ASP A 67 -27.94 16.63 11.42
N LYS A 68 -28.71 17.19 10.48
CA LYS A 68 -28.98 18.63 10.44
C LYS A 68 -30.44 18.85 10.80
N ILE A 69 -30.81 18.51 12.03
CA ILE A 69 -31.88 19.22 12.74
C ILE A 69 -31.17 20.30 13.56
N MET A 70 -31.14 21.52 13.01
CA MET A 70 -31.45 22.81 13.64
C MET A 70 -31.10 23.94 12.66
#